data_AF-A0A382EKX8-F1
#
_entry.id   AF-A0A382EKX8-F1
#
_cell.length_a   1.000
_cell.length_b   1.000
_cell.length_c   1.000
_cell.angle_alpha   90.00
_cell.angle_beta   90.00
_cell.angle_gamma   90.00
#
_symmetry.space_group_name_H-M   'P 1'
#
loop_
_entity.id
_entity.type
_entity.pdbx_description
1 polymer ?
#
loop_
_entity_poly.entity_id
_entity_poly.type
_entity_poly.pdbx_seq_one_letter_code
_entity_poly.pdbx_strand_id
1 'polypeptide(L)'
;MKKFCSLILILLVSASLLAEDFTNPTARVKDSVEKVISILKDESLERELRWKSIGSVINQSFDFRSMSQSILATNWRTATPSEREKFVEFFSQYLEETYRTKIEAYTNQKVEYIGETINGKRAVVETLIITDNTEIPV
;
A
#
# COMPACT_ATOMS: atom_id res chain seq x y z
N MET A 1 -44.50 -18.42 -19.97
CA MET A 1 -43.26 -17.80 -20.50
C MET A 1 -42.90 -16.48 -19.81
N LYS A 2 -43.84 -15.58 -19.47
CA LYS A 2 -43.55 -14.31 -18.77
C LYS A 2 -43.07 -14.44 -17.30
N LYS A 3 -43.43 -15.54 -16.61
CA LYS A 3 -43.00 -15.80 -15.22
C LYS A 3 -41.55 -16.30 -15.09
N PHE A 4 -40.96 -16.81 -16.18
CA PHE A 4 -39.59 -17.34 -16.18
C PHE A 4 -38.54 -16.23 -16.39
N CYS A 5 -38.85 -15.19 -17.17
CA CYS A 5 -37.99 -14.00 -17.27
C CYS A 5 -37.94 -13.18 -15.97
N SER A 6 -38.99 -13.21 -15.17
CA SER A 6 -39.03 -12.46 -13.90
C SER A 6 -38.18 -13.10 -12.79
N LEU A 7 -37.89 -14.40 -12.90
CA LEU A 7 -37.07 -15.12 -11.90
C LEU A 7 -35.55 -14.95 -12.16
N ILE A 8 -35.17 -14.71 -13.42
CA ILE A 8 -33.77 -14.48 -13.81
C ILE A 8 -33.32 -13.04 -13.48
N LEU A 9 -34.25 -12.08 -13.47
CA LEU A 9 -33.95 -10.67 -13.17
C LEU A 9 -33.73 -10.39 -11.68
N ILE A 10 -34.20 -11.27 -10.79
CA ILE A 10 -34.02 -11.15 -9.33
C ILE A 10 -32.68 -11.75 -8.87
N LEU A 11 -32.09 -12.67 -9.65
CA LEU A 11 -30.81 -13.30 -9.32
C LEU A 11 -29.57 -12.44 -9.64
N LEU A 12 -29.76 -11.34 -10.39
CA LEU A 12 -28.67 -10.44 -10.83
C LEU A 12 -28.38 -9.27 -9.86
N VAL A 13 -29.15 -9.11 -8.79
CA VAL A 13 -29.01 -7.98 -7.84
C VAL A 13 -28.17 -8.34 -6.60
N SER A 14 -27.75 -9.60 -6.46
CA SER A 14 -26.98 -10.06 -5.28
C SER A 14 -25.47 -10.13 -5.49
N ALA A 15 -24.95 -9.64 -6.62
CA ALA A 15 -23.53 -9.31 -6.74
C ALA A 15 -23.31 -7.92 -6.12
N SER A 16 -23.53 -7.82 -4.80
CA SER A 16 -22.92 -6.76 -4.03
C SER A 16 -21.42 -6.96 -4.17
N LEU A 17 -20.83 -6.23 -5.13
CA LEU A 17 -19.40 -5.93 -5.11
C LEU A 17 -19.10 -5.53 -3.67
N LEU A 18 -18.28 -6.31 -2.98
CA LEU A 18 -17.70 -5.87 -1.71
C LEU A 18 -16.88 -4.64 -2.07
N ALA A 19 -17.51 -3.47 -1.96
CA ALA A 19 -16.79 -2.23 -1.96
C ALA A 19 -15.86 -2.34 -0.75
N GLU A 20 -14.56 -2.49 -1.00
CA GLU A 20 -13.56 -2.38 0.04
C GLU A 20 -13.82 -1.05 0.76
N ASP A 21 -14.15 -1.14 2.04
CA ASP A 21 -14.40 0.04 2.86
C ASP A 21 -13.06 0.71 3.16
N PHE A 22 -12.62 1.57 2.24
CA PHE A 22 -11.40 2.36 2.35
C PHE A 22 -11.49 3.47 3.43
N THR A 23 -12.56 3.50 4.23
CA THR A 23 -12.71 4.50 5.31
C THR A 23 -11.98 4.13 6.59
N ASN A 24 -11.40 2.93 6.68
CA ASN A 24 -10.61 2.47 7.83
C ASN A 24 -9.09 2.56 7.55
N PRO A 25 -8.37 3.53 8.14
CA PRO A 25 -6.92 3.72 7.93
C PRO A 25 -6.09 2.50 8.32
N THR A 26 -6.35 1.90 9.49
CA THR A 26 -5.64 0.70 9.96
C THR A 26 -5.83 -0.46 9.00
N ALA A 27 -7.06 -0.71 8.55
CA ALA A 27 -7.34 -1.76 7.57
C ALA A 27 -6.59 -1.53 6.26
N ARG A 28 -6.48 -0.27 5.81
CA ARG A 28 -5.74 0.09 4.59
C ARG A 28 -4.24 -0.18 4.72
N VAL A 29 -3.62 0.24 5.83
CA VAL A 29 -2.20 -0.05 6.09
C VAL A 29 -1.97 -1.55 6.21
N LYS A 30 -2.87 -2.26 6.91
CA LYS A 30 -2.82 -3.71 7.08
C LYS A 30 -2.87 -4.45 5.76
N ASP A 31 -3.81 -4.11 4.89
CA ASP A 31 -3.94 -4.70 3.56
C ASP A 31 -2.65 -4.58 2.74
N SER A 32 -2.03 -3.39 2.71
CA SER A 32 -0.77 -3.19 2.01
C SER A 32 0.37 -4.05 2.56
N VAL A 33 0.51 -4.13 3.89
CA VAL A 33 1.53 -4.95 4.56
C VAL A 33 1.30 -6.43 4.28
N GLU A 34 0.07 -6.92 4.43
CA GLU A 34 -0.29 -8.32 4.20
C GLU A 34 -0.07 -8.75 2.74
N LYS A 35 -0.38 -7.88 1.77
CA LYS A 35 -0.09 -8.13 0.34
C LYS A 35 1.43 -8.29 0.10
N VAL A 36 2.26 -7.42 0.66
CA VAL A 36 3.73 -7.54 0.52
C VAL A 36 4.23 -8.83 1.17
N ILE A 37 3.79 -9.14 2.39
CA ILE A 37 4.19 -10.38 3.08
C ILE A 37 3.74 -11.62 2.29
N SER A 38 2.53 -11.61 1.72
CA SER A 38 2.04 -12.71 0.89
C SER A 38 2.92 -12.92 -0.35
N ILE A 39 3.36 -11.85 -1.00
CA ILE A 39 4.26 -11.93 -2.17
C ILE A 39 5.65 -12.44 -1.76
N LEU A 40 6.16 -12.04 -0.58
CA LEU A 40 7.44 -12.51 -0.06
C LEU A 40 7.43 -14.00 0.29
N LYS A 41 6.30 -14.52 0.78
CA LYS A 41 6.11 -15.93 1.13
C LYS A 41 5.88 -16.83 -0.08
N ASP A 42 5.61 -16.26 -1.25
CA ASP A 42 5.45 -17.03 -2.48
C ASP A 42 6.83 -17.43 -3.05
N GLU A 43 7.23 -18.66 -2.72
CA GLU A 43 8.48 -19.27 -3.19
C GLU A 43 8.46 -19.60 -4.69
N SER A 44 7.28 -19.63 -5.32
CA SER A 44 7.15 -19.92 -6.75
C SER A 44 7.49 -18.72 -7.65
N LEU A 45 7.53 -17.51 -7.08
CA LEU A 45 7.86 -16.29 -7.81
C LEU A 45 9.36 -16.14 -8.01
N GLU A 46 9.76 -16.00 -9.27
CA GLU A 46 11.10 -15.52 -9.63
C GLU A 46 11.35 -14.12 -9.04
N ARG A 47 12.61 -13.84 -8.67
CA ARG A 47 13.00 -12.62 -7.93
C ARG A 47 12.50 -11.33 -8.59
N GLU A 48 12.65 -11.19 -9.90
CA GLU A 48 12.23 -9.98 -10.63
C GLU A 48 10.71 -9.82 -10.67
N LEU A 49 9.97 -10.92 -10.83
CA LEU A 49 8.50 -10.89 -10.81
C LEU A 49 7.95 -10.58 -9.42
N ARG A 50 8.61 -11.09 -8.38
CA ARG A 50 8.33 -10.75 -6.98
C ARG A 50 8.47 -9.24 -6.77
N TRP A 51 9.59 -8.65 -7.19
CA TRP A 51 9.83 -7.21 -7.03
C TRP A 51 8.88 -6.33 -7.84
N LYS A 52 8.53 -6.73 -9.07
CA LYS A 52 7.50 -6.04 -9.84
C LYS A 52 6.14 -6.04 -9.12
N SER A 53 5.81 -7.13 -8.45
CA SER A 53 4.56 -7.27 -7.70
C SER A 53 4.57 -6.42 -6.43
N ILE A 54 5.67 -6.45 -5.66
CA ILE A 54 5.86 -5.59 -4.48
C ILE A 54 5.81 -4.11 -4.87
N GLY A 55 6.52 -3.71 -5.92
CA GLY A 55 6.51 -2.35 -6.44
C GLY A 55 5.11 -1.87 -6.83
N SER A 56 4.27 -2.76 -7.35
CA SER A 56 2.86 -2.45 -7.65
C SER A 56 2.05 -2.15 -6.38
N VAL A 57 2.26 -2.92 -5.30
CA VAL A 57 1.61 -2.67 -4.00
C VAL A 57 2.11 -1.35 -3.40
N ILE A 58 3.41 -1.09 -3.46
CA ILE A 58 4.02 0.16 -2.97
C ILE A 58 3.43 1.37 -3.71
N ASN A 59 3.39 1.34 -5.05
CA ASN A 59 2.84 2.42 -5.86
C ASN A 59 1.36 2.72 -5.59
N GLN A 60 0.59 1.71 -5.17
CA GLN A 60 -0.82 1.89 -4.78
C GLN A 60 -0.99 2.37 -3.33
N SER A 61 0.04 2.23 -2.50
CA SER A 61 0.02 2.54 -1.08
C SER A 61 0.56 3.93 -0.75
N PHE A 62 1.47 4.45 -1.59
CA PHE A 62 2.13 5.74 -1.36
C PHE A 62 1.73 6.79 -2.39
N ASP A 63 1.41 8.00 -1.91
CA ASP A 63 1.32 9.20 -2.74
C ASP A 63 2.69 9.87 -2.84
N PHE A 64 3.54 9.33 -3.72
CA PHE A 64 4.88 9.86 -3.95
C PHE A 64 4.87 11.32 -4.41
N ARG A 65 3.81 11.79 -5.08
CA ARG A 65 3.70 13.20 -5.48
C ARG A 65 3.53 14.10 -4.27
N SER A 66 2.63 13.78 -3.36
CA SER A 66 2.44 14.54 -2.11
C SER A 66 3.68 14.47 -1.20
N MET A 67 4.36 13.32 -1.16
CA MET A 67 5.63 13.18 -0.45
C MET A 67 6.71 14.09 -1.05
N SER A 68 6.92 14.05 -2.37
CA SER A 68 7.87 14.91 -3.06
C SER A 68 7.55 16.40 -2.90
N GLN A 69 6.27 16.77 -2.94
CA GLN A 69 5.82 18.14 -2.62
C GLN A 69 6.24 18.57 -1.23
N SER A 70 6.03 17.69 -0.24
CA SER A 70 6.37 17.97 1.16
C SER A 70 7.89 18.12 1.36
N ILE A 71 8.69 17.29 0.68
CA ILE A 71 10.16 17.32 0.75
C ILE A 71 10.72 18.58 0.08
N LEU A 72 10.24 18.90 -1.13
CA LEU A 72 10.73 20.07 -1.88
C LEU A 72 10.21 21.39 -1.33
N ALA A 73 9.11 21.38 -0.58
CA ALA A 73 8.51 22.54 0.06
C ALA A 73 8.39 23.73 -0.91
N THR A 74 9.03 24.87 -0.61
CA THR A 74 9.00 26.07 -1.46
C THR A 74 9.56 25.83 -2.87
N ASN A 75 10.53 24.91 -3.01
CA ASN A 75 11.18 24.60 -4.29
C ASN A 75 10.24 23.82 -5.23
N TRP A 76 9.20 23.17 -4.70
CA TRP A 76 8.19 22.54 -5.55
C TRP A 76 7.54 23.57 -6.47
N ARG A 77 7.19 24.76 -5.94
CA ARG A 77 6.49 25.80 -6.71
C ARG A 77 7.36 26.38 -7.83
N THR A 78 8.67 26.46 -7.63
CA THR A 78 9.61 27.01 -8.62
C THR A 78 10.04 25.99 -9.67
N ALA A 79 10.03 24.69 -9.33
CA ALA A 79 10.32 23.62 -10.28
C ALA A 79 9.31 23.59 -11.44
N THR A 80 9.81 23.35 -12.64
CA THR A 80 9.00 23.11 -13.84
C THR A 80 8.20 21.80 -13.72
N PRO A 81 7.13 21.61 -14.51
CA PRO A 81 6.39 20.35 -14.53
C PRO A 81 7.28 19.11 -14.76
N SER A 82 8.24 19.21 -15.68
CA SER A 82 9.16 18.10 -15.99
C SER A 82 10.13 17.80 -14.83
N GLU A 83 10.64 18.82 -14.15
CA GLU A 83 11.50 18.61 -12.97
C GLU A 83 10.73 17.97 -11.82
N ARG A 84 9.47 18.36 -11.60
CA ARG A 84 8.60 17.73 -10.60
C ARG A 84 8.36 16.26 -10.90
N GLU A 85 8.09 15.91 -12.16
CA GLU A 85 7.89 14.53 -12.59
C GLU A 85 9.15 13.69 -12.38
N LYS A 86 10.31 14.19 -12.85
CA LYS A 86 11.60 13.51 -12.66
C LYS A 86 11.94 13.34 -11.18
N PHE A 87 11.67 14.34 -10.34
CA PHE A 87 11.92 14.22 -8.91
C PHE A 87 11.04 13.15 -8.27
N VAL A 88 9.73 13.11 -8.60
CA VAL A 88 8.83 12.07 -8.09
C VAL A 88 9.31 10.68 -8.52
N GLU A 89 9.69 10.52 -9.79
CA GLU A 89 10.23 9.27 -10.32
C GLU A 89 11.49 8.84 -9.55
N PHE A 90 12.53 9.67 -9.54
CA PHE A 90 13.80 9.31 -8.89
C PHE A 90 13.67 9.13 -7.38
N PHE A 91 12.82 9.91 -6.73
CA PHE A 91 12.57 9.75 -5.30
C PHE A 91 11.89 8.41 -5.00
N SER A 92 10.88 8.02 -5.78
CA SER A 92 10.23 6.71 -5.61
C SER A 92 11.19 5.55 -5.85
N GLN A 93 12.00 5.60 -6.92
CA GLN A 93 13.03 4.60 -7.23
C GLN A 93 14.08 4.51 -6.11
N TYR A 94 14.55 5.67 -5.62
CA TYR A 94 15.52 5.73 -4.54
C TYR A 94 15.00 5.07 -3.25
N LEU A 95 13.75 5.32 -2.87
CA LEU A 95 13.14 4.67 -1.70
C LEU A 95 13.02 3.16 -1.91
N GLU A 96 12.56 2.72 -3.07
CA GLU A 96 12.45 1.30 -3.37
C GLU A 96 13.81 0.60 -3.25
N GLU A 97 14.85 1.15 -3.87
CA GLU A 97 16.20 0.58 -3.84
C GLU A 97 16.82 0.60 -2.44
N THR A 98 16.63 1.70 -1.69
CA THR A 98 17.17 1.86 -0.33
C THR A 98 16.59 0.83 0.65
N TYR A 99 15.30 0.53 0.53
CA TYR A 99 14.63 -0.39 1.46
C TYR A 99 14.49 -1.82 0.92
N ARG A 100 14.85 -2.07 -0.35
CA ARG A 100 14.77 -3.37 -1.02
C ARG A 100 15.33 -4.50 -0.18
N THR A 101 16.60 -4.38 0.22
CA THR A 101 17.31 -5.43 0.98
C THR A 101 16.68 -5.68 2.35
N LYS A 102 16.06 -4.67 2.97
CA LYS A 102 15.39 -4.84 4.27
C LYS A 102 14.08 -5.63 4.12
N ILE A 103 13.33 -5.37 3.06
CA ILE A 103 12.09 -6.10 2.74
C ILE A 103 12.43 -7.55 2.36
N GLU A 104 13.49 -7.77 1.57
CA GLU A 104 14.00 -9.11 1.23
C GLU A 104 14.49 -9.91 2.45
N ALA A 105 14.99 -9.23 3.47
CA ALA A 105 15.45 -9.85 4.71
C ALA A 105 14.29 -10.24 5.67
N TYR A 106 13.03 -10.10 5.23
CA TYR A 106 11.90 -10.64 5.96
C TYR A 106 12.09 -12.15 6.19
N THR A 107 11.91 -12.59 7.43
CA THR A 107 12.01 -14.01 7.80
C THR A 107 10.67 -14.52 8.29
N ASN A 108 10.07 -13.89 9.32
CA ASN A 108 8.73 -14.17 9.84
C ASN A 108 8.25 -13.10 10.85
N GLN A 109 8.72 -11.86 10.71
CA GLN A 109 8.37 -10.77 11.64
C GLN A 109 6.85 -10.55 11.67
N LYS A 110 6.30 -10.33 12.86
CA LYS A 110 4.87 -10.01 13.05
C LYS A 110 4.69 -8.50 13.10
N VAL A 111 3.64 -8.00 12.45
CA VAL A 111 3.24 -6.58 12.55
C VAL A 111 2.00 -6.49 13.43
N GLU A 112 2.07 -5.70 14.49
CA GLU A 112 0.95 -5.35 15.35
C GLU A 112 0.51 -3.91 15.11
N TYR A 113 -0.80 -3.67 15.11
CA TYR A 113 -1.42 -2.36 14.92
C TYR A 113 -1.93 -1.90 16.27
N ILE A 114 -1.18 -1.02 16.92
CA ILE A 114 -1.36 -0.73 18.35
C ILE A 114 -2.21 0.52 18.62
N GLY A 115 -2.42 1.35 17.60
CA GLY A 115 -3.18 2.57 17.74
C GLY A 115 -3.57 3.19 16.39
N GLU A 116 -4.62 3.98 16.42
CA GLU A 116 -5.03 4.82 15.31
C GLU A 116 -5.51 6.18 15.84
N THR A 117 -5.01 7.26 15.24
CA THR A 117 -5.50 8.61 15.51
C THR A 117 -6.00 9.24 14.22
N ILE A 118 -7.30 9.54 14.15
CA ILE A 118 -7.93 10.23 13.01
C ILE A 118 -8.05 11.73 13.33
N ASN A 119 -7.56 12.57 12.41
CA ASN A 119 -7.71 14.02 12.44
C ASN A 119 -8.25 14.52 11.09
N GLY A 120 -9.58 14.64 11.00
CA GLY A 120 -10.28 15.11 9.81
C GLY A 120 -10.03 14.19 8.62
N LYS A 121 -9.26 14.67 7.63
CA LYS A 121 -8.94 13.94 6.39
C LYS A 121 -7.61 13.15 6.47
N ARG A 122 -6.98 13.11 7.64
CA ARG A 122 -5.70 12.43 7.86
C ARG A 122 -5.82 11.47 9.02
N ALA A 123 -5.06 10.41 8.99
CA ALA A 123 -4.93 9.48 10.10
C ALA A 123 -3.48 9.04 10.27
N VAL A 124 -3.12 8.67 11.48
CA VAL A 124 -1.86 8.01 11.82
C VAL A 124 -2.22 6.63 12.37
N VAL A 125 -1.60 5.60 11.82
CA VAL A 125 -1.71 4.22 12.29
C VAL A 125 -0.37 3.87 12.91
N GLU A 126 -0.38 3.50 14.18
CA GLU A 126 0.82 3.17 14.95
C GLU A 126 1.06 1.67 14.89
N THR A 127 2.28 1.26 14.53
CA THR A 127 2.62 -0.15 14.37
C THR A 127 3.83 -0.58 15.19
N LEU A 128 3.85 -1.84 15.60
CA LEU A 128 5.02 -2.51 16.18
C LEU A 128 5.42 -3.69 15.29
N ILE A 129 6.67 -3.70 14.86
CA ILE A 129 7.28 -4.87 14.21
C ILE A 129 7.94 -5.71 15.30
N ILE A 130 7.39 -6.89 15.54
CA ILE A 130 7.89 -7.86 16.52
C ILE A 130 8.90 -8.78 15.82
N THR A 131 10.13 -8.75 16.32
CA THR A 131 11.22 -9.63 15.92
C THR A 131 11.61 -10.55 17.08
N ASP A 132 12.44 -11.57 16.84
CA ASP A 132 12.87 -12.50 17.90
C ASP A 132 13.59 -11.81 19.07
N ASN A 133 14.23 -10.67 18.82
CA ASN A 133 15.12 -10.01 19.78
C ASN A 133 14.63 -8.62 20.23
N THR A 134 13.68 -8.00 19.52
CA THR A 134 13.26 -6.62 19.77
C THR A 134 11.90 -6.30 19.16
N GLU A 135 11.25 -5.29 19.71
CA GLU A 135 10.08 -4.62 19.13
C GLU A 135 10.53 -3.30 18.49
N ILE A 136 10.08 -3.02 17.26
CA ILE A 136 10.46 -1.82 16.51
C ILE A 136 9.19 -0.99 16.27
N PRO A 137 9.04 0.17 16.92
CA PRO A 137 7.93 1.08 16.63
C PRO A 137 8.12 1.77 15.28
N VAL A 138 7.04 1.80 14.49
CA VAL A 138 6.97 2.42 13.16
C VAL A 138 5.70 3.23 13.02
#